data_AF-A0A068NS53-F1
#
_entry.id   AF-A0A068NS53-F1
#
_cell.length_a   1.000
_cell.length_b   1.000
_cell.length_c   1.000
_cell.angle_alpha   90.00
_cell.angle_beta   90.00
_cell.angle_gamma   90.00
#
_symmetry.space_group_name_H-M   'P 1'
#
loop_
_entity.id
_entity.type
_entity.pdbx_description
1 polymer ?
#
loop_
_entity_poly.entity_id
_entity_poly.type
_entity_poly.pdbx_seq_one_letter_code
_entity_poly.pdbx_strand_id
1 'polypeptide(L)'
;MRTNNFDPLAYIESAFLDKEGERDEHVEGRDLDTLTIPSITDYLTGGRASISIVDPREDIPEAGEPEKRAKFRKTVMSAPRPRRSRKLEGDTEQTIDPELRTVWQALPKNVAFLCSFYDDSVTKNYYRGEFKETRQDLIRRLLDPELSLEETSRLLGVCPATVRRYTNRGWLAHHRTTGGQRRFRLSDVVKFVDEHGRFPEE
;
A
#
# COMPACT_ATOMS: atom_id res chain seq x y z
N MET A 1 37.41 10.84 28.63
CA MET A 1 36.47 10.21 27.68
C MET A 1 35.86 8.99 28.36
N ARG A 2 34.56 9.00 28.65
CA ARG A 2 33.88 7.83 29.26
C ARG A 2 33.62 6.82 28.16
N THR A 3 34.27 5.67 28.22
CA THR A 3 34.01 4.54 27.32
C THR A 3 32.82 3.78 27.87
N ASN A 4 31.64 3.96 27.27
CA ASN A 4 30.48 3.13 27.57
C ASN A 4 30.70 1.76 26.93
N ASN A 5 31.30 0.83 27.69
CA ASN A 5 31.35 -0.57 27.28
C ASN A 5 29.94 -1.15 27.42
N PHE A 6 29.34 -1.44 26.27
CA PHE A 6 28.05 -2.12 26.17
C PHE A 6 28.25 -3.60 26.45
N ASP A 7 27.74 -4.09 27.57
CA ASP A 7 27.75 -5.51 27.91
C ASP A 7 26.42 -6.16 27.50
N PRO A 8 26.42 -7.02 26.46
CA PRO A 8 25.20 -7.62 25.94
C PRO A 8 24.54 -8.60 26.93
N LEU A 9 25.30 -9.22 27.85
CA LEU A 9 24.72 -10.16 28.82
C LEU A 9 23.90 -9.41 29.88
N ALA A 10 24.43 -8.29 30.38
CA ALA A 10 23.72 -7.45 31.33
C ALA A 10 22.45 -6.81 30.73
N TYR A 11 22.48 -6.47 29.44
CA TYR A 11 21.30 -5.96 28.73
C TYR A 11 20.18 -7.01 28.63
N ILE A 12 20.55 -8.27 28.38
CA ILE A 12 19.57 -9.36 28.29
C ILE A 12 19.01 -9.67 29.68
N GLU A 13 19.84 -9.79 30.72
CA GLU A 13 19.35 -10.07 32.08
C GLU A 13 18.43 -8.98 32.63
N SER A 14 18.70 -7.70 32.33
CA SER A 14 17.83 -6.59 32.73
C SER A 14 16.50 -6.53 31.97
N ALA A 15 16.41 -7.12 30.78
CA ALA A 15 15.16 -7.22 30.02
C ALA A 15 14.22 -8.33 30.53
N PHE A 16 14.74 -9.28 31.31
CA PHE A 16 13.98 -10.43 31.82
C PHE A 16 13.65 -10.34 33.32
N LEU A 17 14.39 -9.56 34.11
CA LEU A 17 13.94 -9.18 35.44
C LEU A 17 12.92 -8.04 35.29
N ASP A 18 11.66 -8.30 35.67
CA ASP A 18 10.70 -7.24 36.05
C ASP A 18 11.22 -6.54 37.31
N LYS A 19 12.27 -5.74 37.17
CA LYS A 19 12.52 -4.67 38.12
C LYS A 19 11.40 -3.68 37.88
N GLU A 20 10.46 -3.60 38.81
CA GLU A 20 9.59 -2.43 38.96
C GLU A 20 10.52 -1.22 38.94
N GLY A 21 10.59 -0.56 37.78
CA GLY A 21 11.48 0.55 37.58
C GLY A 21 11.22 1.58 38.66
N GLU A 22 12.29 2.02 39.33
CA GLU A 22 12.35 3.39 39.81
C GLU A 22 11.93 4.24 38.63
N ARG A 23 10.69 4.72 38.71
CA ARG A 23 10.12 5.68 37.78
C ARG A 23 11.08 6.85 37.80
N ASP A 24 11.80 7.06 36.70
CA ASP A 24 12.53 8.29 36.47
C ASP A 24 11.61 9.44 36.90
N GLU A 25 12.05 10.19 37.91
CA GLU A 25 11.31 11.32 38.43
C GLU A 25 11.02 12.24 37.26
N HIS A 26 9.74 12.28 36.91
CA HIS A 26 9.18 13.20 35.96
C HIS A 26 9.62 14.60 36.38
N VAL A 27 10.39 15.26 35.50
CA VAL A 27 10.67 16.69 35.58
C VAL A 27 9.35 17.41 35.86
N GLU A 28 9.40 18.23 36.90
CA GLU A 28 8.32 18.93 37.57
C GLU A 28 7.24 19.49 36.63
N GLY A 29 6.02 19.44 37.14
CA GLY A 29 4.79 19.83 36.47
C GLY A 29 4.89 21.13 35.69
N ARG A 30 4.55 21.03 34.40
CA ARG A 30 3.93 22.15 33.69
C ARG A 30 2.43 21.95 33.80
N ASP A 31 1.79 22.79 34.61
CA ASP A 31 0.36 22.89 34.76
C ASP A 31 -0.31 22.96 33.38
N LEU A 32 -1.05 21.89 33.03
CA LEU A 32 -1.84 21.78 31.80
C LEU A 32 -2.97 22.85 31.72
N ASP A 33 -3.20 23.59 32.81
CA ASP A 33 -4.21 24.65 32.91
C ASP A 33 -3.73 26.03 32.45
N THR A 34 -2.45 26.18 32.06
CA THR A 34 -1.88 27.48 31.62
C THR A 34 -1.63 27.59 30.11
N LEU A 35 -1.94 26.54 29.33
CA LEU A 35 -1.87 26.61 27.87
C LEU A 35 -3.13 27.30 27.33
N THR A 36 -3.06 28.62 27.17
CA THR A 36 -4.08 29.42 26.48
C THR A 36 -4.03 29.07 24.99
N ILE A 37 -4.91 28.16 24.56
CA ILE A 37 -5.08 27.83 23.14
C ILE A 37 -5.82 29.02 22.48
N PRO A 38 -5.21 29.73 21.52
CA PRO A 38 -5.88 30.83 20.85
C PRO A 38 -7.10 30.35 20.08
N SER A 39 -8.17 31.14 20.10
CA SER A 39 -9.39 30.82 19.38
C SER A 39 -9.16 30.89 17.87
N ILE A 40 -9.93 30.12 17.10
CA ILE A 40 -9.88 30.14 15.63
C ILE A 40 -10.15 31.55 15.06
N THR A 41 -10.83 32.41 15.83
CA THR A 41 -11.03 33.83 15.50
C THR A 41 -9.76 34.66 15.61
N ASP A 42 -8.83 34.36 16.52
CA ASP A 42 -7.57 35.11 16.70
C ASP A 42 -6.60 34.87 15.53
N TYR A 43 -6.64 33.67 14.95
CA TYR A 43 -5.87 33.34 13.76
C TYR A 43 -6.40 34.00 12.49
N LEU A 44 -7.72 34.22 12.41
CA LEU A 44 -8.37 34.84 11.26
C LEU A 44 -8.28 36.38 11.30
N THR A 45 -8.17 36.99 12.49
CA THR A 45 -8.00 38.45 12.66
C THR A 45 -6.54 38.89 12.74
N GLY A 46 -5.59 38.00 13.06
CA GLY A 46 -4.14 38.26 13.08
C GLY A 46 -3.49 38.63 11.74
N GLY A 47 -4.27 38.70 10.65
CA GLY A 47 -3.86 39.23 9.34
C GLY A 47 -4.21 40.71 9.09
N ARG A 48 -4.74 41.43 10.10
CA ARG A 48 -5.01 42.88 10.02
C ARG A 48 -4.65 43.58 11.34
N ALA A 49 -3.39 43.51 11.74
CA ALA A 49 -2.87 44.45 12.73
C ALA A 49 -2.70 45.82 12.06
N SER A 50 -3.70 46.67 12.32
CA SER A 50 -3.69 48.12 12.12
C SER A 50 -2.47 48.74 12.78
N ILE A 51 -1.55 49.26 11.97
CA ILE A 51 -0.54 50.23 12.42
C ILE A 51 -1.30 51.53 12.70
N SER A 52 -1.45 51.90 13.96
CA SER A 52 -1.83 53.24 14.38
C SER A 52 -0.63 54.17 14.19
N ILE A 53 -0.63 54.97 13.13
CA ILE A 53 0.33 56.06 12.97
C ILE A 53 -0.28 57.30 13.61
N VAL A 54 0.26 57.65 14.77
CA VAL A 54 0.15 58.97 15.38
C VAL A 54 1.14 59.88 14.64
N ASP A 55 0.68 61.05 14.20
CA ASP A 55 1.52 62.15 13.73
C ASP A 55 2.34 62.71 14.91
N PRO A 56 3.67 62.80 14.78
CA PRO A 56 4.32 64.04 15.16
C PRO A 56 5.25 64.53 14.04
N ARG A 57 4.97 65.75 13.59
CA ARG A 57 5.93 66.61 12.91
C ARG A 57 7.14 66.82 13.82
N GLU A 58 8.33 66.42 13.37
CA GLU A 58 9.59 67.20 13.46
C GLU A 58 10.77 66.41 12.83
N ASP A 59 11.49 67.13 11.97
CA ASP A 59 12.89 67.03 11.54
C ASP A 59 13.41 65.80 10.75
N ILE A 60 13.49 65.99 9.43
CA ILE A 60 14.25 65.15 8.48
C ILE A 60 15.61 65.84 8.22
N PRO A 61 16.76 65.25 8.59
CA PRO A 61 18.02 65.57 7.94
C PRO A 61 18.20 64.77 6.63
N GLU A 62 18.77 65.49 5.66
CA GLU A 62 19.06 65.19 4.27
C GLU A 62 19.42 63.76 3.84
N ALA A 63 19.02 63.49 2.59
CA ALA A 63 19.09 62.24 1.86
C ALA A 63 20.54 61.75 1.61
N GLY A 64 20.84 60.56 2.14
CA GLY A 64 21.84 59.65 1.57
C GLY A 64 21.17 58.73 0.53
N GLU A 65 21.82 58.60 -0.63
CA GLU A 65 21.32 57.92 -1.83
C GLU A 65 20.77 56.49 -1.56
N PRO A 66 19.68 56.07 -2.23
CA PRO A 66 19.17 54.72 -2.08
C PRO A 66 20.09 53.74 -2.82
N GLU A 67 20.90 52.99 -2.07
CA GLU A 67 21.67 51.88 -2.61
C GLU A 67 20.74 50.91 -3.36
N LYS A 68 21.06 50.69 -4.63
CA LYS A 68 20.29 49.85 -5.55
C LYS A 68 20.19 48.44 -4.99
N ARG A 69 19.03 48.08 -4.42
CA ARG A 69 18.74 46.70 -3.98
C ARG A 69 19.04 45.73 -5.12
N ALA A 70 20.01 44.85 -4.89
CA ALA A 70 20.41 43.83 -5.85
C ALA A 70 19.20 42.97 -6.22
N LYS A 71 18.81 42.99 -7.49
CA LYS A 71 17.70 42.19 -8.00
C LYS A 71 18.11 40.71 -7.91
N PHE A 72 17.44 39.93 -7.08
CA PHE A 72 17.60 38.47 -7.03
C PHE A 72 17.40 37.90 -8.43
N ARG A 73 18.45 37.28 -8.98
CA ARG A 73 18.38 36.56 -10.25
C ARG A 73 17.48 35.35 -10.06
N LYS A 74 16.42 35.24 -10.87
CA LYS A 74 15.56 34.05 -10.89
C LYS A 74 16.39 32.86 -11.36
N THR A 75 16.66 31.93 -10.46
CA THR A 75 17.26 30.64 -10.79
C THR A 75 16.28 29.90 -11.69
N VAL A 76 16.66 29.65 -12.94
CA VAL A 76 15.85 28.83 -13.85
C VAL A 76 16.02 27.39 -13.38
N MET A 77 15.15 26.94 -12.47
CA MET A 77 15.14 25.58 -11.96
C MET A 77 14.69 24.65 -13.08
N SER A 78 15.61 24.21 -13.94
CA SER A 78 15.39 23.01 -14.74
C SER A 78 15.57 21.82 -13.82
N ALA A 79 14.47 21.26 -13.32
CA ALA A 79 14.52 19.98 -12.62
C ALA A 79 15.31 18.98 -13.50
N PRO A 80 16.33 18.28 -12.95
CA PRO A 80 17.05 17.27 -13.70
C PRO A 80 16.06 16.28 -14.30
N ARG A 81 16.04 16.15 -15.64
CA ARG A 81 15.14 15.20 -16.30
C ARG A 81 15.39 13.82 -15.69
N PRO A 82 14.35 13.13 -15.19
CA PRO A 82 14.51 11.80 -14.60
C PRO A 82 15.21 10.91 -15.62
N ARG A 83 16.30 10.25 -15.21
CA ARG A 83 16.99 9.28 -16.05
C ARG A 83 15.95 8.23 -16.44
N ARG A 84 15.68 8.09 -17.76
CA ARG A 84 14.97 6.94 -18.29
C ARG A 84 15.70 5.71 -17.76
N SER A 85 15.05 4.95 -16.87
CA SER A 85 15.58 3.65 -16.47
C SER A 85 15.80 2.86 -17.75
N ARG A 86 17.04 2.36 -17.90
CA ARG A 86 17.44 1.53 -19.03
C ARG A 86 16.43 0.37 -19.09
N LYS A 87 15.65 0.30 -20.18
CA LYS A 87 14.78 -0.83 -20.43
C LYS A 87 15.67 -2.08 -20.41
N LEU A 88 15.43 -2.99 -19.47
CA LEU A 88 15.89 -4.36 -19.63
C LEU A 88 15.04 -4.96 -20.75
N GLU A 89 15.53 -4.87 -21.98
CA GLU A 89 14.89 -5.45 -23.18
C GLU A 89 15.19 -6.96 -23.29
N GLY A 90 15.37 -7.66 -22.15
CA GLY A 90 16.01 -8.99 -22.12
C GLY A 90 15.11 -10.21 -21.84
N ASP A 91 13.94 -10.06 -21.21
CA ASP A 91 13.22 -11.22 -20.63
C ASP A 91 11.86 -11.52 -21.28
N THR A 92 11.58 -11.01 -22.48
CA THR A 92 10.25 -11.16 -23.13
C THR A 92 10.04 -12.45 -23.89
N GLU A 93 10.90 -13.46 -23.75
CA GLU A 93 10.57 -14.81 -24.20
C GLU A 93 9.96 -15.59 -23.03
N GLN A 94 8.64 -15.50 -22.95
CA GLN A 94 7.78 -16.22 -22.01
C GLN A 94 7.97 -17.73 -22.16
N THR A 95 9.04 -18.25 -21.56
CA THR A 95 9.27 -19.68 -21.46
C THR A 95 8.38 -20.16 -20.32
N ILE A 96 7.21 -20.70 -20.66
CA ILE A 96 6.42 -21.49 -19.70
C ILE A 96 7.39 -22.51 -19.10
N ASP A 97 7.47 -22.56 -17.78
CA ASP A 97 8.31 -23.53 -17.07
C ASP A 97 8.09 -24.93 -17.67
N PRO A 98 9.17 -25.64 -18.07
CA PRO A 98 9.05 -26.97 -18.67
C PRO A 98 8.22 -27.92 -17.80
N GLU A 99 8.29 -27.81 -16.47
CA GLU A 99 7.49 -28.64 -15.56
C GLU A 99 5.99 -28.34 -15.70
N LEU A 100 5.60 -27.06 -15.67
CA LEU A 100 4.21 -26.63 -15.82
C LEU A 100 3.61 -27.06 -17.17
N ARG A 101 4.43 -27.09 -18.23
CA ARG A 101 4.00 -27.53 -19.55
C ARG A 101 3.58 -28.99 -19.57
N THR A 102 4.30 -29.86 -18.87
CA THR A 102 3.95 -31.29 -18.78
C THR A 102 2.63 -31.49 -18.04
N VAL A 103 2.44 -30.77 -16.92
CA VAL A 103 1.22 -30.81 -16.13
C VAL A 103 0.03 -30.34 -16.96
N TRP A 104 0.16 -29.23 -17.70
CA TRP A 104 -0.89 -28.70 -18.56
C TRP A 104 -1.38 -29.71 -19.60
N GLN A 105 -0.46 -30.44 -20.24
CA GLN A 105 -0.81 -31.46 -21.23
C GLN A 105 -1.55 -32.67 -20.63
N ALA A 106 -1.23 -33.02 -19.38
CA ALA A 106 -1.87 -34.13 -18.67
C ALA A 106 -3.20 -33.75 -17.99
N LEU A 107 -3.38 -32.47 -17.64
CA LEU A 107 -4.47 -32.01 -16.78
C LEU A 107 -5.87 -32.40 -17.26
N PRO A 108 -6.28 -32.20 -18.54
CA PRO A 108 -7.62 -32.58 -18.98
C PRO A 108 -7.91 -34.08 -18.83
N LYS A 109 -6.91 -34.92 -19.11
CA LYS A 109 -7.03 -36.38 -18.96
C LYS A 109 -7.13 -36.76 -17.49
N ASN A 110 -6.31 -36.15 -16.64
CA ASN A 110 -6.31 -36.40 -15.21
C ASN A 110 -7.64 -36.00 -14.56
N VAL A 111 -8.18 -34.84 -14.93
CA VAL A 111 -9.49 -34.37 -14.42
C VAL A 111 -10.61 -35.30 -14.88
N ALA A 112 -10.65 -35.67 -16.16
CA ALA A 112 -11.66 -36.60 -16.66
C ALA A 112 -11.61 -37.95 -15.92
N PHE A 113 -10.39 -38.49 -15.73
CA PHE A 113 -10.16 -39.72 -14.98
C PHE A 113 -10.64 -39.59 -13.52
N LEU A 114 -10.29 -38.50 -12.83
CA LEU A 114 -10.72 -38.25 -11.46
C LEU A 114 -12.24 -38.12 -11.31
N CYS A 115 -12.93 -37.58 -12.32
CA CYS A 115 -14.38 -37.46 -12.33
C CYS A 115 -15.10 -38.78 -12.64
N SER A 116 -14.52 -39.66 -13.46
CA SER A 116 -15.20 -40.91 -13.88
C SER A 116 -14.90 -42.11 -13.00
N PHE A 117 -13.71 -42.19 -12.39
CA PHE A 117 -13.26 -43.41 -11.69
C PHE A 117 -13.46 -43.39 -10.18
N TYR A 118 -13.63 -42.21 -9.56
CA TYR A 118 -13.64 -42.10 -8.10
C TYR A 118 -14.88 -41.39 -7.58
N ASP A 119 -15.46 -41.99 -6.55
CA ASP A 119 -16.62 -41.50 -5.82
C ASP A 119 -16.28 -41.23 -4.34
N ASP A 120 -17.14 -40.45 -3.67
CA ASP A 120 -17.02 -40.12 -2.24
C ASP A 120 -17.48 -41.24 -1.29
N SER A 121 -17.83 -42.42 -1.85
CA SER A 121 -18.38 -43.55 -1.09
C SER A 121 -17.39 -44.08 -0.04
N VAL A 122 -16.11 -44.15 -0.38
CA VAL A 122 -15.06 -44.65 0.50
C VAL A 122 -14.69 -43.61 1.55
N THR A 123 -14.51 -42.35 1.15
CA THR A 123 -14.05 -41.26 2.03
C THR A 123 -15.09 -40.93 3.11
N LYS A 124 -16.39 -41.04 2.80
CA LYS A 124 -17.48 -40.84 3.75
C LYS A 124 -17.41 -41.78 4.97
N ASN A 125 -16.77 -42.94 4.86
CA ASN A 125 -16.62 -43.89 5.96
C ASN A 125 -15.55 -43.47 6.98
N TYR A 126 -14.58 -42.65 6.58
CA TYR A 126 -13.45 -42.26 7.44
C TYR A 126 -13.67 -40.93 8.16
N TYR A 127 -14.36 -39.99 7.52
CA TYR A 127 -14.62 -38.67 8.11
C TYR A 127 -15.97 -38.65 8.81
N ARG A 128 -15.96 -38.33 10.11
CA ARG A 128 -17.19 -38.14 10.90
C ARG A 128 -17.80 -36.78 10.57
N GLY A 129 -18.74 -36.76 9.63
CA GLY A 129 -19.52 -35.56 9.28
C GLY A 129 -19.90 -35.51 7.81
N GLU A 130 -20.87 -34.66 7.48
CA GLU A 130 -21.14 -34.31 6.09
C GLU A 130 -20.03 -33.41 5.55
N PHE A 131 -19.59 -33.66 4.32
CA PHE A 131 -18.59 -32.81 3.69
C PHE A 131 -19.17 -31.42 3.43
N LYS A 132 -18.35 -30.38 3.58
CA LYS A 132 -18.75 -28.99 3.31
C LYS A 132 -19.14 -28.77 1.85
N GLU A 133 -18.56 -29.55 0.95
CA GLU A 133 -18.75 -29.45 -0.49
C GLU A 133 -18.71 -30.85 -1.11
N THR A 134 -19.36 -31.02 -2.26
CA THR A 134 -19.28 -32.26 -3.02
C THR A 134 -17.92 -32.36 -3.71
N ARG A 135 -17.49 -33.56 -4.10
CA ARG A 135 -16.29 -33.75 -4.92
C ARG A 135 -16.28 -32.91 -6.19
N GLN A 136 -17.43 -32.76 -6.85
CA GLN A 136 -17.52 -31.95 -8.07
C GLN A 136 -17.25 -30.47 -7.78
N ASP A 137 -17.76 -29.96 -6.66
CA ASP A 137 -17.54 -28.58 -6.25
C ASP A 137 -16.09 -28.34 -5.82
N LEU A 138 -15.47 -29.31 -5.14
CA LEU A 138 -14.04 -29.31 -4.85
C LEU A 138 -13.20 -29.21 -6.15
N ILE A 139 -13.51 -30.04 -7.15
CA ILE A 139 -12.81 -30.03 -8.45
C ILE A 139 -13.02 -28.69 -9.16
N ARG A 140 -14.24 -28.15 -9.16
CA ARG A 140 -14.54 -26.84 -9.74
C ARG A 140 -13.71 -25.73 -9.08
N ARG A 141 -13.59 -25.74 -7.75
CA ARG A 141 -12.79 -24.76 -6.99
C ARG A 141 -11.29 -24.88 -7.27
N LEU A 142 -10.79 -26.08 -7.58
CA LEU A 142 -9.40 -26.30 -7.97
C LEU A 142 -9.12 -25.82 -9.41
N LEU A 143 -10.08 -25.98 -10.32
CA LEU A 143 -9.93 -25.57 -11.72
C LEU A 143 -10.14 -24.07 -11.93
N ASP A 144 -11.08 -23.47 -11.20
CA ASP A 144 -11.39 -22.05 -11.24
C ASP A 144 -11.30 -21.47 -9.82
N PRO A 145 -10.06 -21.24 -9.33
CA PRO A 145 -9.84 -20.75 -7.99
C PRO A 145 -10.29 -19.30 -7.82
N GLU A 146 -10.70 -18.98 -6.59
CA GLU A 146 -10.97 -17.62 -6.17
C GLU A 146 -9.65 -16.91 -5.86
N LEU A 147 -9.35 -15.89 -6.65
CA LEU A 147 -8.17 -15.05 -6.54
C LEU A 147 -8.45 -13.82 -5.69
N SER A 148 -7.47 -13.45 -4.89
CA SER A 148 -7.39 -12.18 -4.21
C SER A 148 -7.04 -11.04 -5.18
N LEU A 149 -7.22 -9.82 -4.69
CA LEU A 149 -6.87 -8.61 -5.41
C LEU A 149 -5.37 -8.54 -5.71
N GLU A 150 -4.54 -9.00 -4.78
CA GLU A 150 -3.09 -9.04 -4.96
C GLU A 150 -2.69 -10.03 -6.05
N GLU A 151 -3.17 -11.26 -5.98
CA GLU A 151 -2.88 -12.30 -6.99
C GLU A 151 -3.32 -11.85 -8.38
N THR A 152 -4.52 -11.31 -8.50
CA THR A 152 -5.04 -10.76 -9.76
C THR A 152 -4.14 -9.66 -10.31
N SER A 153 -3.66 -8.76 -9.43
CA SER A 153 -2.77 -7.67 -9.83
C SER A 153 -1.40 -8.18 -10.33
N ARG A 154 -0.87 -9.26 -9.72
CA ARG A 154 0.36 -9.91 -10.14
C ARG A 154 0.19 -10.62 -11.50
N LEU A 155 -0.90 -11.34 -11.70
CA LEU A 155 -1.20 -12.04 -12.96
C LEU A 155 -1.33 -11.06 -14.14
N LEU A 156 -2.02 -9.95 -13.94
CA LEU A 156 -2.21 -8.91 -14.96
C LEU A 156 -0.98 -8.00 -15.12
N GLY A 157 -0.05 -8.02 -14.16
CA GLY A 157 1.11 -7.12 -14.14
C GLY A 157 0.73 -5.64 -13.93
N VAL A 158 -0.31 -5.37 -13.15
CA VAL A 158 -0.81 -4.00 -12.86
C VAL A 158 -0.84 -3.72 -11.36
N CYS A 159 -1.03 -2.45 -10.98
CA CYS A 159 -1.20 -2.08 -9.58
C CYS A 159 -2.57 -2.56 -9.02
N PRO A 160 -2.64 -2.97 -7.74
CA PRO A 160 -3.90 -3.17 -6.99
C PRO A 160 -4.98 -2.10 -7.21
N ALA A 161 -4.59 -0.83 -7.31
CA ALA A 161 -5.51 0.27 -7.55
C ALA A 161 -6.16 0.20 -8.94
N THR A 162 -5.41 -0.25 -9.95
CA THR A 162 -5.89 -0.41 -11.32
C THR A 162 -6.92 -1.53 -11.42
N VAL A 163 -6.69 -2.67 -10.75
CA VAL A 163 -7.68 -3.75 -10.66
C VAL A 163 -9.00 -3.24 -10.06
N ARG A 164 -8.92 -2.40 -9.00
CA ARG A 164 -10.12 -1.77 -8.42
C ARG A 164 -10.84 -0.89 -9.43
N ARG A 165 -10.11 -0.12 -10.25
CA ARG A 165 -10.71 0.69 -11.32
C ARG A 165 -11.43 -0.20 -12.33
N TYR A 166 -10.83 -1.31 -12.77
CA TYR A 166 -11.49 -2.26 -13.68
C TYR A 166 -12.78 -2.83 -13.10
N THR A 167 -12.79 -3.18 -11.81
CA THR A 167 -14.04 -3.62 -11.15
C THR A 167 -15.11 -2.54 -11.04
N ASN A 168 -14.70 -1.30 -10.76
CA ASN A 168 -15.66 -0.19 -10.63
C ASN A 168 -16.23 0.22 -12.00
N ARG A 169 -15.46 0.01 -13.08
CA ARG A 169 -15.89 0.22 -14.47
C ARG A 169 -16.77 -0.91 -15.01
N GLY A 170 -16.83 -2.04 -14.31
CA GLY A 170 -17.59 -3.22 -14.73
C GLY A 170 -16.87 -4.10 -15.76
N TRP A 171 -15.61 -3.83 -16.08
CA TRP A 171 -14.83 -4.65 -17.02
C TRP A 171 -14.41 -5.99 -16.44
N LEU A 172 -14.10 -6.01 -15.14
CA LEU A 172 -13.68 -7.22 -14.44
C LEU A 172 -14.75 -7.64 -13.44
N ALA A 173 -15.34 -8.82 -13.66
CA ALA A 173 -16.29 -9.42 -12.75
C ALA A 173 -15.63 -9.71 -11.39
N HIS A 174 -16.34 -9.40 -10.31
CA HIS A 174 -15.87 -9.66 -8.95
C HIS A 174 -17.02 -10.08 -8.05
N HIS A 175 -16.71 -10.89 -7.06
CA HIS A 175 -17.60 -11.16 -5.94
C HIS A 175 -17.00 -10.59 -4.66
N ARG A 176 -17.85 -10.34 -3.67
CA ARG A 176 -17.42 -9.86 -2.36
C ARG A 176 -17.59 -10.94 -1.33
N THR A 177 -16.59 -11.11 -0.48
CA THR A 177 -16.71 -11.96 0.70
C THR A 177 -17.61 -11.30 1.74
N THR A 178 -17.97 -12.06 2.77
CA THR A 178 -18.69 -11.55 3.95
C THR A 178 -17.97 -10.35 4.60
N GLY A 179 -16.64 -10.31 4.53
CA GLY A 179 -15.82 -9.18 4.98
C GLY A 179 -15.67 -8.03 3.98
N GLY A 180 -16.43 -8.01 2.88
CA GLY A 180 -16.43 -6.95 1.87
C GLY A 180 -15.20 -6.92 0.95
N GLN A 181 -14.27 -7.88 1.10
CA GLN A 181 -13.08 -8.00 0.27
C GLN A 181 -13.47 -8.45 -1.14
N ARG A 182 -12.81 -7.90 -2.17
CA ARG A 182 -13.02 -8.32 -3.56
C ARG A 182 -12.27 -9.61 -3.85
N ARG A 183 -12.96 -10.53 -4.50
CA ARG A 183 -12.44 -11.81 -4.99
C ARG A 183 -12.83 -11.98 -6.45
N PHE A 184 -11.99 -12.69 -7.19
CA PHE A 184 -12.05 -12.82 -8.63
C PHE A 184 -11.99 -14.30 -8.99
N ARG A 185 -12.68 -14.72 -10.04
CA ARG A 185 -12.47 -16.07 -10.59
C ARG A 185 -11.38 -16.01 -11.64
N LEU A 186 -10.52 -17.02 -11.70
CA LEU A 186 -9.45 -17.08 -12.70
C LEU A 186 -10.04 -17.01 -14.12
N SER A 187 -11.15 -17.71 -14.36
CA SER A 187 -11.87 -17.69 -15.63
C SER A 187 -12.31 -16.28 -16.05
N ASP A 188 -12.79 -15.46 -15.12
CA ASP A 188 -13.21 -14.08 -15.41
C ASP A 188 -12.02 -13.15 -15.70
N VAL A 189 -10.90 -13.37 -15.03
CA VAL A 189 -9.65 -12.63 -15.32
C VAL A 189 -9.16 -12.97 -16.73
N VAL A 190 -9.23 -14.23 -17.14
CA VAL A 190 -8.85 -14.66 -18.49
C VAL A 190 -9.76 -14.06 -19.54
N LYS A 191 -11.09 -14.10 -19.34
CA LYS A 191 -12.07 -13.44 -20.25
C LYS A 191 -11.79 -11.95 -20.39
N PHE A 192 -11.51 -11.28 -19.28
CA PHE A 192 -11.17 -9.86 -19.30
C PHE A 192 -9.93 -9.58 -20.16
N VAL A 193 -8.88 -10.41 -20.04
CA VAL A 193 -7.66 -10.28 -20.87
C VAL A 193 -7.93 -10.57 -22.34
N ASP A 194 -8.80 -11.53 -22.65
CA ASP A 194 -9.18 -11.87 -24.02
C ASP A 194 -9.97 -10.73 -24.69
N GLU A 195 -10.93 -10.14 -23.95
CA GLU A 195 -11.80 -9.06 -24.45
C GLU A 195 -11.10 -7.71 -24.55
N HIS A 196 -10.32 -7.31 -23.53
CA HIS A 196 -9.78 -5.95 -23.41
C HIS A 196 -8.27 -5.89 -23.71
N GLY A 197 -7.60 -7.03 -23.80
CA GLY A 197 -6.14 -7.09 -23.94
C GLY A 197 -5.39 -6.60 -22.68
N ARG A 198 -4.10 -6.30 -22.87
CA ARG A 198 -3.21 -5.89 -21.76
C ARG A 198 -3.49 -4.48 -21.25
N PHE A 199 -3.97 -3.60 -22.12
CA PHE A 199 -4.28 -2.21 -21.82
C PHE A 199 -5.68 -1.91 -22.35
N PRO A 200 -6.71 -2.06 -21.50
CA PRO A 200 -8.04 -1.61 -21.84
C PRO A 200 -8.00 -0.08 -21.98
N GLU A 201 -8.21 0.42 -23.20
CA GLU A 201 -8.50 1.83 -23.44
C GLU A 201 -10.01 2.07 -23.34
N GLU A 202 -10.40 3.26 -22.89
CA GLU A 202 -11.81 3.68 -22.78
C GLU A 202 -12.47 3.90 -24.15
#